data_AF-A0A925SSH2-F1
#
_entry.id   AF-A0A925SSH2-F1
#
_cell.length_a   1.000
_cell.length_b   1.000
_cell.length_c   1.000
_cell.angle_alpha   90.00
_cell.angle_beta   90.00
_cell.angle_gamma   90.00
#
_symmetry.space_group_name_H-M   'P 1'
#
loop_
_entity.id
_entity.type
_entity.pdbx_description
1 polymer ?
#
loop_
_entity_poly.entity_id
_entity_poly.type
_entity_poly.pdbx_seq_one_letter_code
_entity_poly.pdbx_strand_id
1 'polypeptide(L)'
;MKLKMTLLSTLVAVVLINPIVAHSYEYGQEETQKLITNMIGDLGGHDSIRPNSGKTMRCVHGGTKKIAILQKDGLTRYTAEYGNCRENGSIRDGIYKIVLRGDEIVSSSSRRSRNGELFDAAMAGNAGRVRKLVKARADVNYTESVRRSEGGNLEEWTPLMSAVAAESLETVKLLVSAGARVNYLNSMVVNALWIASNIGNPEIVRYLVQQGAYLDNSNKDNVTPLMTAVMNGHLEVARVLVAAKARLNLGHNDGDTALMIALAGRHTEIARLLVDAGADVNVGNHFGTTALHIAAAEGNDEMVQLLITRKAAVTARTASGFTPLDVARARGYTAIGDLLERATL
;
A
#
# COMPACT_ATOMS: atom_id res chain seq x y z
N MET A 1 38.09 23.23 -10.93
CA MET A 1 36.64 23.18 -11.22
C MET A 1 36.06 22.05 -10.39
N LYS A 2 35.43 22.34 -9.24
CA LYS A 2 34.90 21.30 -8.34
C LYS A 2 33.70 20.64 -9.03
N LEU A 3 33.87 19.41 -9.52
CA LEU A 3 32.78 18.61 -10.06
C LEU A 3 31.77 18.36 -8.93
N LYS A 4 30.68 19.13 -8.88
CA LYS A 4 29.47 18.73 -8.16
C LYS A 4 28.82 17.63 -8.98
N MET A 5 29.40 16.42 -8.93
CA MET A 5 28.66 15.21 -9.22
C MET A 5 27.77 14.98 -8.00
N THR A 6 26.69 15.75 -7.92
CA THR A 6 25.52 15.37 -7.14
C THR A 6 24.97 14.12 -7.81
N LEU A 7 25.61 12.96 -7.54
CA LEU A 7 24.87 11.73 -7.36
C LEU A 7 23.76 12.14 -6.42
N LEU A 8 22.52 12.13 -6.91
CA LEU A 8 21.35 12.42 -6.11
C LEU A 8 21.40 11.46 -4.92
N SER A 9 21.98 11.95 -3.82
CA SER A 9 21.95 11.38 -2.48
C SER A 9 20.55 11.52 -1.89
N THR A 10 19.56 11.85 -2.70
CA THR A 10 18.18 11.56 -2.39
C THR A 10 17.94 10.08 -2.70
N LEU A 11 18.56 9.20 -1.88
CA LEU A 11 17.71 8.23 -1.21
C LEU A 11 16.66 9.09 -0.49
N VAL A 12 15.60 9.47 -1.21
CA VAL A 12 14.36 9.78 -0.54
C VAL A 12 14.04 8.46 0.09
N ALA A 13 14.41 8.34 1.37
CA ALA A 13 13.80 7.42 2.28
C ALA A 13 12.31 7.73 2.19
N VAL A 14 11.64 7.12 1.22
CA VAL A 14 10.20 7.00 1.21
C VAL A 14 9.94 5.94 2.27
N VAL A 15 10.09 6.37 3.53
CA VAL A 15 9.55 5.72 4.71
C VAL A 15 8.03 5.90 4.63
N LEU A 16 7.42 5.25 3.66
CA LEU A 16 6.09 4.68 3.84
C LEU A 16 6.44 3.43 4.66
N ILE A 17 6.16 3.31 5.95
CA ILE A 17 4.91 3.59 6.65
C ILE A 17 5.24 4.11 8.05
N ASN A 18 4.95 5.39 8.32
CA ASN A 18 4.54 5.78 9.68
C ASN A 18 3.18 5.12 9.97
N PRO A 19 2.88 4.71 11.21
CA PRO A 19 1.72 3.90 11.53
C PRO A 19 0.46 4.51 10.92
N ILE A 20 -0.27 3.69 10.16
CA ILE A 20 -1.61 4.03 9.70
C ILE A 20 -2.41 4.38 10.96
N VAL A 21 -2.70 5.66 11.16
CA VAL A 21 -3.55 6.10 12.26
C VAL A 21 -4.98 5.92 11.80
N ALA A 22 -5.53 4.75 12.12
CA ALA A 22 -6.94 4.46 12.06
C ALA A 22 -7.72 5.57 12.79
N HIS A 23 -8.36 6.46 12.05
CA HIS A 23 -9.39 7.32 12.63
C HIS A 23 -10.69 6.53 12.56
N SER A 24 -11.37 6.38 13.69
CA SER A 24 -12.75 5.90 13.72
C SER A 24 -13.61 6.82 12.85
N TYR A 25 -14.26 6.25 11.84
CA TYR A 25 -15.22 6.96 11.01
C TYR A 25 -16.51 7.17 11.83
N GLU A 26 -16.51 8.18 12.69
CA GLU A 26 -17.70 8.61 13.44
C GLU A 26 -18.20 9.94 12.87
N TYR A 27 -19.42 9.91 12.33
CA TYR A 27 -20.10 11.14 11.95
C TYR A 27 -20.51 11.90 13.20
N GLY A 28 -20.18 13.19 13.23
CA GLY A 28 -20.67 14.10 14.26
C GLY A 28 -22.20 14.16 14.28
N GLN A 29 -22.76 14.64 15.38
CA GLN A 29 -24.21 14.78 15.56
C GLN A 29 -24.84 15.59 14.41
N GLU A 30 -24.21 16.69 14.01
CA GLU A 30 -24.66 17.58 12.94
C GLU A 30 -24.64 16.90 11.57
N GLU A 31 -23.57 16.18 11.23
CA GLU A 31 -23.48 15.47 9.96
C GLU A 31 -24.48 14.32 9.87
N THR A 32 -24.70 13.62 10.99
CA THR A 32 -25.72 12.56 11.10
C THR A 32 -27.11 13.14 10.84
N GLN A 33 -27.41 14.31 11.41
CA GLN A 33 -28.69 15.00 11.18
C GLN A 33 -28.84 15.39 9.71
N LYS A 34 -27.84 16.07 9.12
CA LYS A 34 -27.85 16.47 7.70
C LYS A 34 -28.06 15.27 6.78
N LEU A 35 -27.33 14.17 7.01
CA LEU A 35 -27.43 12.96 6.20
C LEU A 35 -28.85 12.38 6.21
N ILE A 36 -29.45 12.24 7.40
CA ILE A 36 -30.79 11.65 7.49
C ILE A 36 -31.85 12.62 6.96
N THR A 37 -31.77 13.92 7.26
CA THR A 37 -32.75 14.90 6.75
C THR A 37 -32.78 14.95 5.23
N ASN A 38 -31.61 14.95 4.58
CA ASN A 38 -31.52 14.88 3.12
C ASN A 38 -32.17 13.60 2.57
N MET A 39 -31.88 12.47 3.20
CA MET A 39 -32.42 11.17 2.82
C MET A 39 -33.95 11.07 2.99
N ILE A 40 -34.52 11.76 3.98
CA ILE A 40 -35.98 11.89 4.13
C ILE A 40 -36.55 12.75 3.00
N GLY A 41 -35.87 13.85 2.63
CA GLY A 41 -36.20 14.66 1.47
C GLY A 41 -36.24 13.84 0.17
N ASP A 42 -35.21 13.04 -0.10
CA ASP A 42 -35.11 12.14 -1.26
C ASP A 42 -36.28 11.15 -1.36
N LEU A 43 -36.84 10.77 -0.21
CA LEU A 43 -37.98 9.86 -0.12
C LEU A 43 -39.35 10.56 -0.26
N GLY A 44 -39.37 11.88 -0.45
CA GLY A 44 -40.57 12.70 -0.61
C GLY A 44 -41.08 13.34 0.68
N GLY A 45 -40.28 13.39 1.75
CA GLY A 45 -40.64 14.02 3.03
C GLY A 45 -41.27 13.10 4.08
N HIS A 46 -41.48 13.63 5.29
CA HIS A 46 -41.98 12.87 6.45
C HIS A 46 -43.35 12.21 6.22
N ASP A 47 -44.25 12.88 5.50
CA ASP A 47 -45.65 12.46 5.35
C ASP A 47 -45.87 11.43 4.23
N SER A 48 -44.94 11.33 3.29
CA SER A 48 -45.05 10.44 2.12
C SER A 48 -44.52 9.03 2.36
N ILE A 49 -43.80 8.81 3.46
CA ILE A 49 -43.21 7.51 3.80
C ILE A 49 -44.09 6.82 4.83
N ARG A 50 -44.78 5.75 4.41
CA ARG A 50 -45.69 5.01 5.30
C ARG A 50 -44.94 4.46 6.53
N PRO A 51 -45.52 4.56 7.75
CA PRO A 51 -44.99 3.88 8.93
C PRO A 51 -44.78 2.39 8.66
N ASN A 52 -43.68 1.81 9.17
CA ASN A 52 -43.27 0.42 8.95
C ASN A 52 -42.83 0.05 7.51
N SER A 53 -42.63 1.02 6.60
CA SER A 53 -42.02 0.71 5.30
C SER A 53 -40.51 0.56 5.43
N GLY A 54 -40.00 -0.67 5.40
CA GLY A 54 -38.58 -0.93 5.19
C GLY A 54 -38.24 -0.75 3.72
N LYS A 55 -37.91 0.47 3.29
CA LYS A 55 -37.47 0.71 1.90
C LYS A 55 -35.97 0.44 1.80
N THR A 56 -35.61 -0.57 1.02
CA THR A 56 -34.23 -0.79 0.58
C THR A 56 -34.06 -0.17 -0.81
N MET A 57 -33.05 0.67 -0.96
CA MET A 57 -32.71 1.34 -2.20
C MET A 57 -31.27 1.00 -2.59
N ARG A 58 -31.00 0.95 -3.88
CA ARG A 58 -29.62 0.91 -4.40
C ARG A 58 -29.05 2.31 -4.42
N CYS A 59 -27.79 2.44 -4.04
CA CYS A 59 -27.07 3.70 -4.15
C CYS A 59 -26.53 3.89 -5.59
N VAL A 60 -26.25 5.13 -5.96
CA VAL A 60 -25.87 5.53 -7.33
C VAL A 60 -24.67 4.74 -7.85
N HIS A 61 -23.66 4.52 -7.01
CA HIS A 61 -22.44 3.80 -7.38
C HIS A 61 -22.28 2.44 -6.68
N GLY A 62 -23.40 1.77 -6.42
CA GLY A 62 -23.42 0.45 -5.78
C GLY A 62 -23.55 0.53 -4.25
N GLY A 63 -23.87 -0.62 -3.65
CA GLY A 63 -24.27 -0.74 -2.26
C GLY A 63 -25.78 -0.55 -2.05
N THR A 64 -26.18 -0.59 -0.79
CA THR A 64 -27.60 -0.48 -0.39
C THR A 64 -27.77 0.49 0.75
N LYS A 65 -28.85 1.28 0.69
CA LYS A 65 -29.34 2.05 1.83
C LYS A 65 -30.73 1.57 2.20
N LYS A 66 -30.94 1.25 3.48
CA LYS A 66 -32.21 0.81 4.03
C LYS A 66 -32.69 1.79 5.07
N ILE A 67 -33.96 2.17 4.99
CA ILE A 67 -34.55 3.13 5.91
C ILE A 67 -35.76 2.49 6.57
N ALA A 68 -35.82 2.63 7.89
CA ALA A 68 -36.95 2.21 8.70
C ALA A 68 -37.48 3.42 9.48
N ILE A 69 -38.81 3.54 9.51
CA ILE A 69 -39.52 4.60 10.23
C ILE A 69 -40.47 3.96 11.22
N LEU A 70 -40.38 4.40 12.47
CA LEU A 70 -41.27 4.01 13.56
C LEU A 70 -41.87 5.24 14.20
N GLN A 71 -43.20 5.37 14.13
CA GLN A 71 -43.95 6.38 14.86
C GLN A 71 -44.56 5.77 16.11
N LYS A 72 -44.21 6.31 17.28
CA LYS A 72 -44.74 5.85 18.57
C LYS A 72 -44.69 6.97 19.60
N ASP A 73 -45.76 7.12 20.39
CA ASP A 73 -45.85 8.07 21.52
C ASP A 73 -45.54 9.53 21.11
N GLY A 74 -46.01 9.96 19.94
CA GLY A 74 -45.74 11.30 19.40
C GLY A 74 -44.30 11.53 18.91
N LEU A 75 -43.48 10.48 18.86
CA LEU A 75 -42.11 10.52 18.32
C LEU A 75 -42.03 9.78 16.98
N THR A 76 -41.24 10.34 16.06
CA THR A 76 -40.88 9.68 14.81
C THR A 76 -39.41 9.29 14.84
N ARG A 77 -39.11 8.00 14.77
CA ARG A 77 -37.75 7.46 14.74
C ARG A 77 -37.38 7.03 13.33
N TYR A 78 -36.33 7.61 12.79
CA TYR A 78 -35.71 7.19 11.54
C TYR A 78 -34.45 6.39 11.87
N THR A 79 -34.32 5.22 11.25
CA THR A 79 -33.09 4.43 11.25
C THR A 79 -32.67 4.19 9.81
N ALA A 80 -31.47 4.64 9.47
CA ALA A 80 -30.86 4.40 8.18
C ALA A 80 -29.69 3.44 8.33
N GLU A 81 -29.64 2.39 7.53
CA GLU A 81 -28.53 1.45 7.42
C GLU A 81 -27.93 1.59 6.02
N TYR A 82 -26.72 2.13 5.96
CA TYR A 82 -25.93 2.23 4.74
C TYR A 82 -24.91 1.10 4.74
N GLY A 83 -24.92 0.30 3.66
CA GLY A 83 -24.02 -0.82 3.42
C GLY A 83 -23.24 -0.61 2.13
N ASN A 84 -21.95 -0.26 2.25
CA ASN A 84 -21.04 0.02 1.13
C ASN A 84 -21.63 1.02 0.11
N CYS A 85 -22.39 2.00 0.58
CA CYS A 85 -23.09 2.95 -0.28
C CYS A 85 -22.12 4.04 -0.74
N ARG A 86 -21.96 4.23 -2.05
CA ARG A 86 -21.07 5.26 -2.62
C ARG A 86 -21.90 6.39 -3.23
N GLU A 87 -21.80 7.58 -2.66
CA GLU A 87 -22.53 8.78 -3.09
C GLU A 87 -21.59 9.99 -3.12
N ASN A 88 -21.54 10.72 -4.24
CA ASN A 88 -20.73 11.93 -4.43
C ASN A 88 -19.25 11.77 -4.02
N GLY A 89 -18.64 10.63 -4.37
CA GLY A 89 -17.24 10.34 -4.04
C GLY A 89 -16.98 9.97 -2.58
N SER A 90 -18.00 9.94 -1.72
CA SER A 90 -17.89 9.53 -0.32
C SER A 90 -18.50 8.14 -0.10
N ILE A 91 -17.82 7.31 0.69
CA ILE A 91 -18.38 6.06 1.19
C ILE A 91 -19.26 6.38 2.40
N ARG A 92 -20.55 6.07 2.31
CA ARG A 92 -21.50 6.06 3.42
C ARG A 92 -21.68 4.61 3.84
N ASP A 93 -21.17 4.26 5.02
CA ASP A 93 -21.31 2.92 5.58
C ASP A 93 -21.50 3.05 7.10
N GLY A 94 -22.63 2.56 7.61
CA GLY A 94 -22.99 2.78 9.00
C GLY A 94 -24.49 2.71 9.28
N ILE A 95 -24.81 2.76 10.57
CA ILE A 95 -26.19 2.81 11.05
C ILE A 95 -26.40 4.17 11.69
N TYR A 96 -27.33 4.95 11.15
CA TYR A 96 -27.64 6.30 11.58
C TYR A 96 -29.06 6.35 12.12
N LYS A 97 -29.25 7.08 13.22
CA LYS A 97 -30.55 7.23 13.86
C LYS A 97 -30.82 8.69 14.17
N ILE A 98 -32.05 9.11 13.95
CA ILE A 98 -32.58 10.39 14.41
C ILE A 98 -33.99 10.17 14.96
N VAL A 99 -34.30 10.90 16.03
CA VAL A 99 -35.60 10.89 16.69
C VAL A 99 -36.15 12.31 16.66
N LEU A 100 -37.37 12.45 16.15
CA LEU A 100 -38.07 13.71 16.02
C LEU A 100 -39.32 13.74 16.90
N ARG A 101 -39.70 14.94 17.36
CA ARG A 101 -41.02 15.26 17.93
C ARG A 101 -41.60 16.40 17.11
N GLY A 102 -42.60 16.11 16.26
CA GLY A 102 -42.94 17.01 15.16
C GLY A 102 -41.71 17.20 14.26
N ASP A 103 -41.31 18.46 14.05
CA ASP A 103 -40.11 18.83 13.27
C ASP A 103 -38.85 19.01 14.15
N GLU A 104 -38.97 18.91 15.47
CA GLU A 104 -37.86 19.11 16.40
C GLU A 104 -36.99 17.85 16.53
N ILE A 105 -35.67 18.01 16.40
CA ILE A 105 -34.70 16.92 16.62
C ILE A 105 -34.48 16.69 18.11
N VAL A 106 -34.99 15.56 18.61
CA VAL A 106 -34.83 15.14 20.01
C VAL A 106 -33.47 14.48 20.24
N SER A 107 -33.00 13.65 19.30
CA SER A 107 -31.67 13.04 19.38
C SER A 107 -31.21 12.51 18.03
N SER A 108 -29.89 12.41 17.84
CA SER A 108 -29.28 11.67 16.73
C SER A 108 -28.08 10.87 17.19
N SER A 109 -27.79 9.76 16.52
CA SER A 109 -26.62 8.92 16.79
C SER A 109 -26.17 8.18 15.54
N SER A 110 -24.88 7.87 15.46
CA SER A 110 -24.30 6.99 14.45
C SER A 110 -23.65 5.78 15.13
N ARG A 111 -23.57 4.67 14.42
CA ARG A 111 -22.83 3.47 14.81
C ARG A 111 -22.16 2.90 13.58
N ARG A 112 -21.02 2.26 13.82
CA ARG A 112 -20.30 1.57 12.77
C ARG A 112 -21.14 0.45 12.14
N SER A 113 -20.97 0.23 10.85
CA SER A 113 -21.54 -0.93 10.16
C SER A 113 -20.79 -2.21 10.54
N ARG A 114 -21.32 -3.37 10.13
CA ARG A 114 -20.61 -4.66 10.26
C ARG A 114 -19.33 -4.74 9.42
N ASN A 115 -19.35 -4.18 8.21
CA ASN A 115 -18.22 -4.19 7.27
C ASN A 115 -17.12 -3.26 7.74
N GLY A 116 -17.54 -2.10 8.23
CA GLY A 116 -16.78 -1.31 9.17
C GLY A 116 -16.20 -2.24 10.21
N GLU A 117 -16.98 -2.76 11.18
CA GLU A 117 -16.45 -3.53 12.33
C GLU A 117 -15.36 -4.55 11.98
N LEU A 118 -15.47 -5.19 10.81
CA LEU A 118 -14.48 -6.11 10.28
C LEU A 118 -13.13 -5.42 9.96
N PHE A 119 -13.19 -4.26 9.32
CA PHE A 119 -12.04 -3.42 8.98
C PHE A 119 -11.23 -2.99 10.21
N ASP A 120 -11.85 -2.43 11.27
CA ASP A 120 -11.10 -2.11 12.52
C ASP A 120 -10.56 -3.37 13.18
N ALA A 121 -11.33 -4.46 13.20
CA ALA A 121 -10.87 -5.70 13.79
C ALA A 121 -9.61 -6.22 13.04
N ALA A 122 -9.56 -6.03 11.72
CA ALA A 122 -8.40 -6.35 10.90
C ALA A 122 -7.22 -5.40 11.16
N MET A 123 -7.45 -4.09 11.25
CA MET A 123 -6.40 -3.10 11.62
C MET A 123 -5.83 -3.36 13.01
N ALA A 124 -6.64 -3.87 13.94
CA ALA A 124 -6.18 -4.24 15.28
C ALA A 124 -5.53 -5.64 15.33
N GLY A 125 -5.46 -6.37 14.20
CA GLY A 125 -4.98 -7.74 14.16
C GLY A 125 -5.82 -8.73 15.01
N ASN A 126 -7.07 -8.38 15.34
CA ASN A 126 -7.92 -9.15 16.24
C ASN A 126 -8.64 -10.28 15.49
N ALA A 127 -7.91 -11.38 15.25
CA ALA A 127 -8.41 -12.54 14.52
C ALA A 127 -9.71 -13.11 15.09
N GLY A 128 -9.89 -13.10 16.43
CA GLY A 128 -11.11 -13.57 17.09
C GLY A 128 -12.35 -12.74 16.71
N ARG A 129 -12.22 -11.42 16.67
CA ARG A 129 -13.30 -10.52 16.25
C ARG A 129 -13.55 -10.62 14.75
N VAL A 130 -12.50 -10.66 13.93
CA VAL A 130 -12.62 -10.87 12.47
C VAL A 130 -13.38 -12.18 12.17
N ARG A 131 -13.05 -13.28 12.85
CA ARG A 131 -13.74 -14.58 12.71
C ARG A 131 -15.25 -14.48 12.96
N LYS A 132 -15.65 -13.76 14.02
CA LYS A 132 -17.07 -13.56 14.36
C LYS A 132 -17.78 -12.76 13.26
N LEU A 133 -17.15 -11.71 12.76
CA LEU A 133 -17.74 -10.81 11.75
C LEU A 133 -17.84 -11.46 10.37
N VAL A 134 -16.83 -12.25 9.97
CA VAL A 134 -16.89 -13.09 8.76
C VAL A 134 -18.04 -14.10 8.85
N LYS A 135 -18.21 -14.79 9.99
CA LYS A 135 -19.37 -15.68 10.22
C LYS A 135 -20.71 -14.94 10.14
N ALA A 136 -20.74 -13.68 10.57
CA ALA A 136 -21.88 -12.80 10.43
C ALA A 136 -22.03 -12.22 9.00
N ARG A 137 -21.33 -12.75 8.00
CA ARG A 137 -21.39 -12.32 6.59
C ARG A 137 -20.99 -10.85 6.39
N ALA A 138 -20.00 -10.37 7.13
CA ALA A 138 -19.31 -9.13 6.79
C ALA A 138 -18.61 -9.29 5.42
N ASP A 139 -18.63 -8.25 4.59
CA ASP A 139 -17.94 -8.23 3.30
C ASP A 139 -16.43 -8.12 3.53
N VAL A 140 -15.70 -9.20 3.28
CA VAL A 140 -14.24 -9.27 3.43
C VAL A 140 -13.48 -8.43 2.40
N ASN A 141 -14.17 -8.00 1.34
CA ASN A 141 -13.64 -7.12 0.29
C ASN A 141 -14.19 -5.69 0.41
N TYR A 142 -14.80 -5.35 1.55
CA TYR A 142 -15.14 -3.97 1.88
C TYR A 142 -13.90 -3.07 1.75
N THR A 143 -14.13 -1.81 1.41
CA THR A 143 -13.06 -0.82 1.24
C THR A 143 -13.36 0.44 2.03
N GLU A 144 -12.35 1.04 2.63
CA GLU A 144 -12.46 2.28 3.39
C GLU A 144 -11.36 3.27 3.00
N SER A 145 -11.61 4.56 3.25
CA SER A 145 -10.62 5.63 3.12
C SER A 145 -9.78 5.69 4.40
N VAL A 146 -8.47 5.66 4.27
CA VAL A 146 -7.54 5.70 5.40
C VAL A 146 -6.69 6.96 5.33
N ARG A 147 -6.61 7.72 6.42
CA ARG A 147 -5.77 8.92 6.47
C ARG A 147 -4.29 8.57 6.53
N ARG A 148 -3.49 9.27 5.73
CA ARG A 148 -2.03 9.22 5.82
C ARG A 148 -1.55 10.16 6.91
N SER A 149 -0.44 9.80 7.56
CA SER A 149 0.26 10.66 8.53
C SER A 149 0.74 11.98 7.92
N GLU A 150 1.06 11.98 6.63
CA GLU A 150 1.57 13.14 5.88
C GLU A 150 0.46 14.02 5.28
N GLY A 151 -0.80 13.69 5.57
CA GLY A 151 -1.97 14.33 4.97
C GLY A 151 -2.48 13.59 3.73
N GLY A 152 -3.78 13.79 3.44
CA GLY A 152 -4.48 13.09 2.37
C GLY A 152 -5.06 11.73 2.78
N ASN A 153 -5.86 11.15 1.90
CA ASN A 153 -6.53 9.86 2.09
C ASN A 153 -6.02 8.82 1.11
N LEU A 154 -5.80 7.60 1.60
CA LEU A 154 -5.70 6.39 0.81
C LEU A 154 -7.11 5.81 0.66
N GLU A 155 -7.66 6.00 -0.52
CA GLU A 155 -8.92 5.38 -0.90
C GLU A 155 -8.72 3.89 -1.23
N GLU A 156 -9.79 3.12 -1.11
CA GLU A 156 -9.83 1.71 -1.50
C GLU A 156 -8.94 0.79 -0.65
N TRP A 157 -8.79 1.08 0.64
CA TRP A 157 -8.07 0.21 1.56
C TRP A 157 -8.95 -0.95 2.03
N THR A 158 -8.45 -2.19 2.02
CA THR A 158 -9.24 -3.39 2.37
C THR A 158 -8.91 -3.93 3.77
N PRO A 159 -9.81 -4.74 4.39
CA PRO A 159 -9.49 -5.48 5.60
C PRO A 159 -8.22 -6.34 5.48
N LEU A 160 -7.94 -6.93 4.32
CA LEU A 160 -6.72 -7.71 4.10
C LEU A 160 -5.48 -6.82 4.21
N MET A 161 -5.48 -5.65 3.58
CA MET A 161 -4.39 -4.67 3.67
C MET A 161 -4.21 -4.18 5.12
N SER A 162 -5.30 -3.97 5.85
CA SER A 162 -5.27 -3.64 7.28
C SER A 162 -4.65 -4.74 8.14
N ALA A 163 -4.99 -6.00 7.89
CA ALA A 163 -4.38 -7.13 8.61
C ALA A 163 -2.89 -7.30 8.32
N VAL A 164 -2.47 -7.00 7.08
CA VAL A 164 -1.05 -6.94 6.70
C VAL A 164 -0.34 -5.80 7.43
N ALA A 165 -0.92 -4.61 7.46
CA ALA A 165 -0.38 -3.45 8.18
C ALA A 165 -0.29 -3.67 9.69
N ALA A 166 -1.18 -4.48 10.25
CA ALA A 166 -1.16 -4.92 11.64
C ALA A 166 -0.18 -6.07 11.91
N GLU A 167 0.52 -6.55 10.88
CA GLU A 167 1.44 -7.70 10.93
C GLU A 167 0.82 -9.00 11.51
N SER A 168 -0.50 -9.12 11.40
CA SER A 168 -1.25 -10.24 11.98
C SER A 168 -1.43 -11.36 10.95
N LEU A 169 -0.46 -12.27 10.87
CA LEU A 169 -0.52 -13.42 9.94
C LEU A 169 -1.78 -14.27 10.13
N GLU A 170 -2.26 -14.46 11.37
CA GLU A 170 -3.51 -15.20 11.61
C GLU A 170 -4.70 -14.50 10.95
N THR A 171 -4.81 -13.18 11.09
CA THR A 171 -5.89 -12.40 10.50
C THR A 171 -5.80 -12.38 8.98
N VAL A 172 -4.59 -12.24 8.42
CA VAL A 172 -4.34 -12.35 6.98
C VAL A 172 -4.83 -13.70 6.45
N LYS A 173 -4.43 -14.82 7.07
CA LYS A 173 -4.86 -16.17 6.69
C LYS A 173 -6.37 -16.32 6.76
N LEU A 174 -7.00 -15.79 7.81
CA LEU A 174 -8.44 -15.87 8.00
C LEU A 174 -9.17 -15.13 6.87
N LEU A 175 -8.79 -13.89 6.59
CA LEU A 175 -9.43 -13.08 5.55
C LEU A 175 -9.27 -13.71 4.17
N VAL A 176 -8.07 -14.20 3.81
CA VAL A 176 -7.85 -14.89 2.53
C VAL A 176 -8.70 -16.16 2.45
N SER A 177 -8.76 -16.97 3.50
CA SER A 177 -9.61 -18.18 3.55
C SER A 177 -11.11 -17.87 3.41
N ALA A 178 -11.51 -16.65 3.78
CA ALA A 178 -12.88 -16.16 3.68
C ALA A 178 -13.20 -15.50 2.32
N GLY A 179 -12.24 -15.48 1.38
CA GLY A 179 -12.44 -14.92 0.04
C GLY A 179 -11.97 -13.48 -0.14
N ALA A 180 -11.07 -12.98 0.71
CA ALA A 180 -10.42 -11.70 0.47
C ALA A 180 -9.55 -11.76 -0.81
N ARG A 181 -9.66 -10.73 -1.65
CA ARG A 181 -8.93 -10.63 -2.92
C ARG A 181 -7.47 -10.26 -2.69
N VAL A 182 -6.58 -11.26 -2.76
CA VAL A 182 -5.12 -11.11 -2.58
C VAL A 182 -4.52 -10.04 -3.51
N ASN A 183 -5.01 -9.98 -4.76
CA ASN A 183 -4.49 -9.09 -5.80
C ASN A 183 -5.30 -7.79 -5.97
N TYR A 184 -6.14 -7.42 -5.00
CA TYR A 184 -6.82 -6.12 -5.02
C TYR A 184 -5.81 -4.97 -4.96
N LEU A 185 -6.03 -3.94 -5.78
CA LEU A 185 -5.20 -2.72 -5.83
C LEU A 185 -5.98 -1.56 -5.22
N ASN A 186 -5.35 -0.82 -4.31
CA ASN A 186 -5.92 0.43 -3.79
C ASN A 186 -5.66 1.60 -4.74
N SER A 187 -6.00 2.83 -4.33
CA SER A 187 -5.84 4.03 -5.17
C SER A 187 -4.39 4.43 -5.50
N MET A 188 -3.40 3.84 -4.82
CA MET A 188 -1.97 3.96 -5.14
C MET A 188 -1.48 2.87 -6.10
N VAL A 189 -2.38 1.99 -6.57
CA VAL A 189 -2.04 0.84 -7.42
C VAL A 189 -1.13 -0.16 -6.68
N VAL A 190 -1.28 -0.29 -5.35
CA VAL A 190 -0.55 -1.30 -4.57
C VAL A 190 -1.48 -2.36 -3.99
N ASN A 191 -0.97 -3.59 -3.89
CA ASN A 191 -1.67 -4.75 -3.31
C ASN A 191 -1.12 -5.11 -1.91
N ALA A 192 -1.72 -6.14 -1.30
CA ALA A 192 -1.30 -6.65 0.00
C ALA A 192 0.18 -7.12 0.02
N LEU A 193 0.67 -7.69 -1.08
CA LEU A 193 2.07 -8.14 -1.18
C LEU A 193 3.03 -6.96 -1.12
N TRP A 194 2.76 -5.89 -1.88
CA TRP A 194 3.57 -4.67 -1.85
C TRP A 194 3.65 -4.09 -0.43
N ILE A 195 2.52 -4.01 0.28
CA ILE A 195 2.47 -3.50 1.66
C ILE A 195 3.29 -4.40 2.60
N ALA A 196 3.12 -5.73 2.52
CA ALA A 196 3.88 -6.67 3.35
C ALA A 196 5.39 -6.58 3.08
N SER A 197 5.79 -6.39 1.82
CA SER A 197 7.18 -6.23 1.41
C SER A 197 7.79 -4.92 1.89
N ASN A 198 7.01 -3.84 1.90
CA ASN A 198 7.42 -2.54 2.42
C ASN A 198 7.62 -2.58 3.95
N ILE A 199 6.70 -3.24 4.68
CA ILE A 199 6.80 -3.44 6.14
C ILE A 199 8.00 -4.32 6.50
N GLY A 200 8.30 -5.33 5.68
CA GLY A 200 9.42 -6.23 5.92
C GLY A 200 9.05 -7.53 6.63
N ASN A 201 7.80 -7.97 6.57
CA ASN A 201 7.34 -9.19 7.24
C ASN A 201 7.43 -10.42 6.30
N PRO A 202 8.48 -11.26 6.41
CA PRO A 202 8.71 -12.36 5.46
C PRO A 202 7.68 -13.48 5.57
N GLU A 203 7.02 -13.66 6.73
CA GLU A 203 6.01 -14.70 6.90
C GLU A 203 4.73 -14.38 6.14
N ILE A 204 4.28 -13.12 6.22
CA ILE A 204 3.13 -12.64 5.44
C ILE A 204 3.46 -12.65 3.95
N VAL A 205 4.64 -12.19 3.56
CA VAL A 205 5.09 -12.23 2.15
C VAL A 205 5.06 -13.68 1.62
N ARG A 206 5.67 -14.64 2.34
CA ARG A 206 5.61 -16.06 1.96
C ARG A 206 4.19 -16.56 1.78
N TYR A 207 3.31 -16.25 2.73
CA TYR A 207 1.92 -16.67 2.65
C TYR A 207 1.22 -16.06 1.43
N LEU A 208 1.31 -14.74 1.21
CA LEU A 208 0.66 -14.08 0.07
C LEU A 208 1.16 -14.62 -1.28
N VAL A 209 2.47 -14.88 -1.41
CA VAL A 209 3.05 -15.54 -2.59
C VAL A 209 2.44 -16.93 -2.82
N GLN A 210 2.33 -17.74 -1.76
CA GLN A 210 1.67 -19.06 -1.84
C GLN A 210 0.18 -18.97 -2.23
N GLN A 211 -0.48 -17.85 -1.95
CA GLN A 211 -1.87 -17.59 -2.34
C GLN A 211 -1.99 -16.94 -3.73
N GLY A 212 -0.93 -16.91 -4.53
CA GLY A 212 -0.96 -16.40 -5.90
C GLY A 212 -0.92 -14.88 -6.01
N ALA A 213 -0.27 -14.20 -5.06
CA ALA A 213 -0.02 -12.77 -5.18
C ALA A 213 0.84 -12.45 -6.41
N TYR A 214 0.47 -11.42 -7.16
CA TYR A 214 1.25 -10.93 -8.30
C TYR A 214 2.51 -10.24 -7.81
N LEU A 215 3.65 -10.81 -8.16
CA LEU A 215 4.98 -10.44 -7.64
C LEU A 215 5.48 -9.08 -8.12
N ASP A 216 5.05 -8.66 -9.32
CA ASP A 216 5.61 -7.50 -10.01
C ASP A 216 4.62 -6.32 -10.10
N ASN A 217 3.49 -6.36 -9.36
CA ASN A 217 2.55 -5.25 -9.30
C ASN A 217 3.23 -4.02 -8.69
N SER A 218 3.35 -2.94 -9.45
CA SER A 218 4.01 -1.71 -9.01
C SER A 218 3.03 -0.58 -8.74
N ASN A 219 3.43 0.35 -7.87
CA ASN A 219 2.72 1.61 -7.67
C ASN A 219 2.87 2.54 -8.90
N LYS A 220 2.32 3.76 -8.82
CA LYS A 220 2.41 4.78 -9.87
C LYS A 220 3.84 5.21 -10.22
N ASP A 221 4.80 4.95 -9.33
CA ASP A 221 6.23 5.23 -9.53
C ASP A 221 7.01 4.02 -10.05
N ASN A 222 6.30 2.98 -10.49
CA ASN A 222 6.86 1.71 -10.95
C ASN A 222 7.68 0.97 -9.87
N VAL A 223 7.43 1.24 -8.58
CA VAL A 223 8.07 0.53 -7.46
C VAL A 223 7.36 -0.79 -7.20
N THR A 224 8.07 -1.90 -7.44
CA THR A 224 7.60 -3.28 -7.19
C THR A 224 7.75 -3.70 -5.72
N PRO A 225 7.13 -4.81 -5.28
CA PRO A 225 7.35 -5.40 -3.96
C PRO A 225 8.82 -5.70 -3.68
N LEU A 226 9.58 -6.19 -4.67
CA LEU A 226 11.01 -6.43 -4.53
C LEU A 226 11.77 -5.13 -4.32
N MET A 227 11.47 -4.09 -5.10
CA MET A 227 12.12 -2.79 -4.95
C MET A 227 11.84 -2.17 -3.59
N THR A 228 10.60 -2.14 -3.11
CA THR A 228 10.33 -1.56 -1.77
C THR A 228 10.98 -2.36 -0.65
N ALA A 229 11.10 -3.69 -0.77
CA ALA A 229 11.85 -4.49 0.21
C ALA A 229 13.34 -4.13 0.19
N VAL A 230 13.91 -3.94 -0.99
CA VAL A 230 15.31 -3.56 -1.18
C VAL A 230 15.58 -2.14 -0.66
N MET A 231 14.71 -1.16 -0.97
CA MET A 231 14.83 0.22 -0.49
C MET A 231 14.87 0.33 1.03
N ASN A 232 14.17 -0.58 1.72
CA ASN A 232 14.09 -0.63 3.18
C ASN A 232 15.09 -1.61 3.82
N GLY A 233 15.95 -2.26 3.04
CA GLY A 233 16.95 -3.20 3.56
C GLY A 233 16.39 -4.55 4.04
N HIS A 234 15.18 -4.94 3.63
CA HIS A 234 14.50 -6.16 4.08
C HIS A 234 15.00 -7.41 3.36
N LEU A 235 16.19 -7.88 3.73
CA LEU A 235 16.88 -9.01 3.09
C LEU A 235 16.03 -10.28 3.01
N GLU A 236 15.37 -10.68 4.11
CA GLU A 236 14.58 -11.91 4.13
C GLU A 236 13.34 -11.84 3.23
N VAL A 237 12.73 -10.66 3.10
CA VAL A 237 11.65 -10.44 2.12
C VAL A 237 12.20 -10.53 0.70
N ALA A 238 13.35 -9.91 0.43
CA ALA A 238 14.00 -9.99 -0.88
C ALA A 238 14.32 -11.45 -1.25
N ARG A 239 14.81 -12.27 -0.32
CA ARG A 239 15.04 -13.71 -0.54
C ARG A 239 13.78 -14.44 -0.97
N VAL A 240 12.65 -14.18 -0.29
CA VAL A 240 11.36 -14.82 -0.61
C VAL A 240 10.90 -14.43 -2.02
N LEU A 241 10.94 -13.15 -2.37
CA LEU A 241 10.50 -12.67 -3.68
C LEU A 241 11.39 -13.15 -4.82
N VAL A 242 12.71 -13.17 -4.61
CA VAL A 242 13.69 -13.73 -5.56
C VAL A 242 13.47 -15.23 -5.76
N ALA A 243 13.27 -15.99 -4.68
CA ALA A 243 12.96 -17.41 -4.75
C ALA A 243 11.64 -17.67 -5.50
N ALA A 244 10.66 -16.77 -5.34
CA ALA A 244 9.39 -16.79 -6.05
C ALA A 244 9.49 -16.35 -7.52
N LYS A 245 10.67 -15.97 -8.02
CA LYS A 245 10.93 -15.52 -9.40
C LYS A 245 10.31 -14.15 -9.75
N ALA A 246 10.28 -13.22 -8.79
CA ALA A 246 10.02 -11.81 -9.11
C ALA A 246 11.03 -11.29 -10.15
N ARG A 247 10.61 -10.38 -11.03
CA ARG A 247 11.47 -9.86 -12.11
C ARG A 247 12.50 -8.89 -11.55
N LEU A 248 13.78 -9.23 -11.70
CA LEU A 248 14.89 -8.50 -11.07
C LEU A 248 15.29 -7.21 -11.81
N ASN A 249 14.99 -7.12 -13.10
CA ASN A 249 15.47 -6.08 -14.00
C ASN A 249 14.40 -5.04 -14.36
N LEU A 250 13.27 -5.03 -13.66
CA LEU A 250 12.33 -3.91 -13.77
C LEU A 250 13.01 -2.64 -13.24
N GLY A 251 12.71 -1.50 -13.84
CA GLY A 251 13.17 -0.19 -13.39
C GLY A 251 12.01 0.62 -12.83
N HIS A 252 12.25 1.39 -11.75
CA HIS A 252 11.27 2.40 -11.31
C HIS A 252 11.37 3.68 -12.17
N ASN A 253 10.72 4.78 -11.80
CA ASN A 253 10.62 6.01 -12.62
C ASN A 253 11.90 6.48 -13.36
N ASP A 254 13.09 6.35 -12.75
CA ASP A 254 14.36 6.76 -13.35
C ASP A 254 15.10 5.62 -14.08
N GLY A 255 14.49 4.45 -14.19
CA GLY A 255 15.06 3.23 -14.76
C GLY A 255 15.94 2.45 -13.77
N ASP A 256 16.01 2.87 -12.50
CA ASP A 256 16.81 2.19 -11.49
C ASP A 256 16.22 0.82 -11.13
N THR A 257 17.05 -0.21 -11.25
CA THR A 257 16.71 -1.60 -10.92
C THR A 257 16.87 -1.89 -9.42
N ALA A 258 16.31 -3.00 -8.95
CA ALA A 258 16.52 -3.46 -7.57
C ALA A 258 18.01 -3.56 -7.19
N LEU A 259 18.89 -3.99 -8.11
CA LEU A 259 20.33 -4.06 -7.85
C LEU A 259 20.95 -2.67 -7.63
N MET A 260 20.55 -1.69 -8.44
CA MET A 260 21.02 -0.30 -8.31
C MET A 260 20.58 0.32 -6.98
N ILE A 261 19.31 0.11 -6.62
CA ILE A 261 18.75 0.56 -5.34
C ILE A 261 19.52 -0.08 -4.17
N ALA A 262 19.79 -1.38 -4.22
CA ALA A 262 20.52 -2.08 -3.16
C ALA A 262 21.93 -1.49 -2.97
N LEU A 263 22.63 -1.19 -4.06
CA LEU A 263 23.97 -0.59 -4.02
C LEU A 263 23.94 0.85 -3.49
N ALA A 264 23.01 1.67 -3.95
CA ALA A 264 22.85 3.05 -3.49
C ALA A 264 22.46 3.13 -2.00
N GLY A 265 21.63 2.18 -1.53
CA GLY A 265 21.28 2.02 -0.12
C GLY A 265 22.36 1.32 0.73
N ARG A 266 23.50 0.94 0.13
CA ARG A 266 24.61 0.19 0.77
C ARG A 266 24.16 -1.15 1.38
N HIS A 267 23.11 -1.75 0.84
CA HIS A 267 22.60 -3.07 1.22
C HIS A 267 23.36 -4.19 0.50
N THR A 268 24.64 -4.34 0.79
CA THR A 268 25.58 -5.26 0.10
C THR A 268 25.06 -6.70 0.04
N GLU A 269 24.46 -7.22 1.11
CA GLU A 269 23.93 -8.60 1.12
C GLU A 269 22.75 -8.78 0.16
N ILE A 270 21.88 -7.77 0.03
CA ILE A 270 20.77 -7.78 -0.92
C ILE A 270 21.32 -7.65 -2.34
N ALA A 271 22.29 -6.77 -2.57
CA ALA A 271 22.93 -6.61 -3.86
C ALA A 271 23.58 -7.94 -4.34
N ARG A 272 24.29 -8.63 -3.44
CA ARG A 272 24.84 -9.96 -3.71
C ARG A 272 23.75 -10.99 -4.04
N LEU A 273 22.69 -11.05 -3.23
CA LEU A 273 21.54 -11.93 -3.48
C LEU A 273 20.97 -11.73 -4.89
N LEU A 274 20.78 -10.48 -5.31
CA LEU A 274 20.23 -10.15 -6.63
C LEU A 274 21.18 -10.58 -7.76
N VAL A 275 22.48 -10.32 -7.61
CA VAL A 275 23.51 -10.75 -8.58
C VAL A 275 23.56 -12.28 -8.68
N ASP A 276 23.56 -12.98 -7.55
CA ASP A 276 23.60 -14.45 -7.52
C ASP A 276 22.32 -15.06 -8.10
N ALA A 277 21.19 -14.37 -7.98
CA ALA A 277 19.92 -14.75 -8.60
C ALA A 277 19.81 -14.42 -10.10
N GLY A 278 20.83 -13.79 -10.70
CA GLY A 278 20.89 -13.50 -12.12
C GLY A 278 20.29 -12.15 -12.53
N ALA A 279 20.28 -11.16 -11.64
CA ALA A 279 20.02 -9.78 -12.05
C ALA A 279 21.05 -9.36 -13.12
N ASP A 280 20.58 -8.66 -14.15
CA ASP A 280 21.45 -8.18 -15.22
C ASP A 280 22.25 -6.98 -14.73
N VAL A 281 23.56 -7.20 -14.54
CA VAL A 281 24.51 -6.21 -14.03
C VAL A 281 24.79 -5.07 -15.01
N ASN A 282 24.37 -5.20 -16.27
CA ASN A 282 24.62 -4.25 -17.36
C ASN A 282 23.42 -3.37 -17.70
N VAL A 283 22.28 -3.54 -17.03
CA VAL A 283 21.17 -2.60 -17.17
C VAL A 283 21.69 -1.20 -16.80
N GLY A 284 21.39 -0.22 -17.66
CA GLY A 284 21.59 1.20 -17.40
C GLY A 284 20.25 1.86 -17.12
N ASN A 285 20.22 2.74 -16.12
CA ASN A 285 19.05 3.58 -15.86
C ASN A 285 18.90 4.67 -16.96
N HIS A 286 17.93 5.58 -16.83
CA HIS A 286 17.69 6.63 -17.83
C HIS A 286 18.87 7.60 -18.02
N PHE A 287 19.83 7.60 -17.10
CA PHE A 287 21.07 8.38 -17.17
C PHE A 287 22.28 7.55 -17.65
N GLY A 288 22.07 6.31 -18.09
CA GLY A 288 23.14 5.38 -18.45
C GLY A 288 23.97 4.90 -17.25
N THR A 289 23.51 5.14 -16.01
CA THR A 289 24.19 4.66 -14.80
C THR A 289 23.92 3.17 -14.65
N THR A 290 24.98 2.37 -14.53
CA THR A 290 24.91 0.92 -14.29
C THR A 290 25.20 0.58 -12.83
N ALA A 291 24.95 -0.66 -12.41
CA ALA A 291 25.31 -1.13 -11.06
C ALA A 291 26.80 -0.90 -10.74
N LEU A 292 27.70 -1.07 -11.71
CA LEU A 292 29.14 -0.88 -11.51
C LEU A 292 29.51 0.58 -11.24
N HIS A 293 28.81 1.54 -11.86
CA HIS A 293 29.00 2.97 -11.54
C HIS A 293 28.65 3.27 -10.09
N ILE A 294 27.53 2.73 -9.60
CA ILE A 294 27.06 2.95 -8.23
C ILE A 294 28.01 2.27 -7.23
N ALA A 295 28.41 1.01 -7.46
CA ALA A 295 29.37 0.31 -6.60
C ALA A 295 30.71 1.06 -6.50
N ALA A 296 31.20 1.61 -7.61
CA ALA A 296 32.39 2.45 -7.65
C ALA A 296 32.20 3.80 -6.92
N ALA A 297 31.02 4.43 -7.04
CA ALA A 297 30.69 5.68 -6.36
C ALA A 297 30.56 5.56 -4.83
N GLU A 298 30.16 4.38 -4.36
CA GLU A 298 29.95 4.06 -2.93
C GLU A 298 31.19 3.45 -2.27
N GLY A 299 32.28 3.23 -3.01
CA GLY A 299 33.51 2.67 -2.45
C GLY A 299 33.38 1.19 -2.06
N ASN A 300 32.50 0.43 -2.71
CA ASN A 300 32.24 -0.97 -2.36
C ASN A 300 33.14 -1.92 -3.18
N ASP A 301 34.38 -2.10 -2.72
CA ASP A 301 35.40 -2.97 -3.35
C ASP A 301 34.86 -4.37 -3.68
N GLU A 302 34.11 -4.94 -2.72
CA GLU A 302 33.57 -6.28 -2.82
C GLU A 302 32.55 -6.42 -3.95
N MET A 303 31.60 -5.47 -4.03
CA MET A 303 30.61 -5.46 -5.11
C MET A 303 31.23 -5.08 -6.44
N VAL A 304 32.23 -4.20 -6.50
CA VAL A 304 32.96 -3.92 -7.74
C VAL A 304 33.60 -5.21 -8.27
N GLN A 305 34.33 -5.94 -7.42
CA GLN A 305 34.98 -7.19 -7.81
C GLN A 305 33.95 -8.25 -8.25
N LEU A 306 32.83 -8.37 -7.52
CA LEU A 306 31.75 -9.29 -7.89
C LEU A 306 31.14 -8.93 -9.25
N LEU A 307 30.81 -7.66 -9.48
CA LEU A 307 30.21 -7.20 -10.73
C LEU A 307 31.14 -7.41 -11.94
N ILE A 308 32.44 -7.13 -11.78
CA ILE A 308 33.46 -7.43 -12.82
C ILE A 308 33.48 -8.94 -13.13
N THR A 309 33.49 -9.78 -12.09
CA THR A 309 33.44 -11.24 -12.24
C THR A 309 32.19 -11.71 -12.97
N ARG A 310 31.08 -10.97 -12.81
CA ARG A 310 29.80 -11.20 -13.50
C ARG A 310 29.69 -10.47 -14.84
N LYS A 311 30.82 -10.08 -15.44
CA LYS A 311 30.92 -9.45 -16.76
C LYS A 311 30.17 -8.11 -16.87
N ALA A 312 30.21 -7.31 -15.81
CA ALA A 312 29.80 -5.92 -15.90
C ALA A 312 30.66 -5.17 -16.93
N ALA A 313 30.04 -4.32 -17.74
CA ALA A 313 30.70 -3.50 -18.75
C ALA A 313 31.52 -2.39 -18.08
N VAL A 314 32.80 -2.66 -17.87
CA VAL A 314 33.75 -1.77 -17.16
C VAL A 314 33.98 -0.42 -17.85
N THR A 315 33.69 -0.34 -19.16
CA THR A 315 33.79 0.89 -19.96
C THR A 315 32.44 1.52 -20.29
N ALA A 316 31.34 1.06 -19.68
CA ALA A 316 30.02 1.68 -19.87
C ALA A 316 30.09 3.16 -19.51
N ARG A 317 29.35 4.00 -20.24
CA ARG A 317 29.32 5.45 -20.01
C ARG A 317 27.93 5.90 -19.61
N THR A 318 27.87 6.74 -18.58
CA THR A 318 26.70 7.56 -18.27
C THR A 318 26.40 8.53 -19.41
N ALA A 319 25.21 9.16 -19.38
CA ALA A 319 24.83 10.22 -20.32
C ALA A 319 25.79 11.42 -20.30
N SER A 320 26.47 11.66 -19.17
CA SER A 320 27.51 12.69 -19.02
C SER A 320 28.90 12.21 -19.47
N GLY A 321 29.01 10.98 -19.98
CA GLY A 321 30.25 10.41 -20.50
C GLY A 321 31.16 9.79 -19.45
N PHE A 322 30.82 9.75 -18.16
CA PHE A 322 31.67 9.14 -17.14
C PHE A 322 31.60 7.62 -17.17
N THR A 323 32.75 6.97 -17.06
CA THR A 323 32.90 5.53 -16.80
C THR A 323 32.93 5.22 -15.30
N PRO A 324 32.77 3.96 -14.86
CA PRO A 324 32.97 3.60 -13.45
C PRO A 324 34.34 3.99 -12.91
N LEU A 325 35.40 3.92 -13.75
CA LEU A 325 36.76 4.33 -13.37
C LEU A 325 36.83 5.83 -13.10
N ASP A 326 36.20 6.65 -13.96
CA ASP A 326 36.14 8.10 -13.76
C ASP A 326 35.43 8.44 -12.44
N VAL A 327 34.33 7.73 -12.14
CA VAL A 327 33.57 7.89 -10.90
C VAL A 327 34.43 7.53 -9.67
N ALA A 328 35.13 6.39 -9.69
CA ALA A 328 36.00 5.97 -8.58
C ALA A 328 37.14 6.98 -8.33
N ARG A 329 37.80 7.45 -9.39
CA ARG A 329 38.88 8.45 -9.32
C ARG A 329 38.37 9.78 -8.79
N ALA A 330 37.20 10.25 -9.24
CA ALA A 330 36.59 11.48 -8.77
C ALA A 330 36.21 11.44 -7.27
N ARG A 331 35.90 10.26 -6.74
CA ARG A 331 35.63 10.02 -5.31
C ARG A 331 36.88 9.72 -4.48
N GLY A 332 38.03 9.50 -5.11
CA GLY A 332 39.30 9.20 -4.42
C GLY A 332 39.47 7.73 -4.02
N TYR A 333 38.67 6.80 -4.57
CA TYR A 333 38.79 5.37 -4.28
C TYR A 333 39.87 4.73 -5.17
N THR A 334 41.13 4.91 -4.77
CA THR A 334 42.30 4.47 -5.54
C THR A 334 42.31 2.96 -5.80
N ALA A 335 42.04 2.13 -4.79
CA ALA A 335 42.00 0.67 -4.93
C ALA A 335 40.96 0.21 -5.96
N ILE A 336 39.76 0.81 -5.96
CA ILE A 336 38.72 0.56 -6.97
C ILE A 336 39.19 1.04 -8.35
N GLY A 337 39.84 2.20 -8.42
CA GLY A 337 40.45 2.70 -9.65
C GLY A 337 41.42 1.69 -10.27
N ASP A 338 42.34 1.16 -9.47
CA ASP A 338 43.32 0.16 -9.92
C ASP A 338 42.67 -1.16 -10.32
N LEU A 339 41.59 -1.57 -9.65
CA LEU A 339 40.79 -2.74 -10.04
C LEU A 339 40.13 -2.55 -11.40
N LEU A 340 39.48 -1.40 -11.62
CA LEU A 340 38.79 -1.10 -12.87
C LEU A 340 39.76 -0.90 -14.04
N GLU A 341 40.89 -0.24 -13.82
CA GLU A 341 41.93 -0.06 -14.84
C GLU A 341 42.51 -1.40 -15.31
N ARG A 342 42.78 -2.32 -14.37
CA ARG A 342 43.21 -3.69 -14.72
C ARG A 342 42.14 -4.47 -15.47
N ALA A 343 40.86 -4.26 -15.18
CA ALA A 343 39.76 -4.96 -15.83
C ALA A 343 39.48 -4.44 -17.26
N THR A 344 40.08 -3.31 -17.67
CA THR A 344 39.95 -2.74 -19.02
C THR A 344 41.01 -3.22 -20.03
N LEU A 345 42.04 -3.94 -19.57
CA LEU A 345 43.15 -4.47 -20.38
C LEU A 345 42.88 -5.88 -20.91
#